data_AF-A0A553NCQ0-F1
#
_entry.id   AF-A0A553NCQ0-F1
#
_cell.length_a   1.000
_cell.length_b   1.000
_cell.length_c   1.000
_cell.angle_alpha   90.00
_cell.angle_beta   90.00
_cell.angle_gamma   90.00
#
_symmetry.space_group_name_H-M   'P 1'
#
loop_
_entity.id
_entity.type
_entity.pdbx_description
1 polymer ?
#
loop_
_entity_poly.entity_id
_entity_poly.type
_entity_poly.pdbx_seq_one_letter_code
_entity_poly.pdbx_strand_id
1 'polypeptide(L)'
;MPKRTGGQGGPKGLAARPGPLGSSPYDILVKWAIQRGWARPELTLLSSEGPSHRRIFTVQATFHHWTHLGQGTSIKRAKHQAARALIAQLSSSDFPGSDPPPPPPAVGSESAPHLGGWPDEVPSTPAESGPSDQSPPVIPGLMDVLQALPGPGPSVPLTDCDELVLDKVRRIGASSGFIHRLTAMVGRVERALMATAWHWAHDPVYCLLGATRVGRLAQGSLLATDGAVHLVVMAQVRPSYRFLQDLRQELARLLATGPPQRHYQCHLVPERSRICVALGRSADPVNLNITVTSHQWKQLASDPDPLPTGARDSGLWALTEIRRYRWFEACLQPAPLGVAIVQILRDWAARHPVMNVLSDWSLELLTERAWYCQMEPLTPSRLLLGVFEIVASGLVLPGGPGLIDPCEPEPVDVLGYLSPQQREDVTRIAQLCLRKVIFRQIHDVLGLPELPINPRIHA
;
A
#
# COMPACT_ATOMS: atom_id res chain seq x y z
N MET A 1 15.08 54.33 -56.20
CA MET A 1 15.43 55.04 -54.95
C MET A 1 14.15 55.48 -54.27
N PRO A 2 14.12 55.76 -52.93
CA PRO A 2 15.16 55.61 -51.89
C PRO A 2 15.23 54.14 -51.37
N LYS A 3 16.16 53.62 -50.52
CA LYS A 3 16.80 54.01 -49.23
C LYS A 3 15.78 54.07 -48.06
N ARG A 4 16.03 53.67 -46.80
CA ARG A 4 17.13 53.02 -46.02
C ARG A 4 16.44 52.45 -44.73
N THR A 5 16.95 51.56 -43.88
CA THR A 5 18.21 50.78 -43.72
C THR A 5 17.90 49.27 -43.93
N GLY A 6 18.50 48.21 -43.38
CA GLY A 6 19.69 47.97 -42.52
C GLY A 6 19.41 47.74 -41.02
N GLY A 7 19.78 46.56 -40.49
CA GLY A 7 19.70 46.17 -39.07
C GLY A 7 20.46 44.86 -38.80
N GLN A 8 21.18 44.76 -37.67
CA GLN A 8 22.22 43.74 -37.43
C GLN A 8 21.66 42.33 -37.13
N GLY A 9 22.46 41.30 -37.45
CA GLY A 9 22.16 39.92 -37.06
C GLY A 9 22.60 39.62 -35.63
N GLY A 10 21.65 39.19 -34.78
CA GLY A 10 21.95 38.52 -33.51
C GLY A 10 22.28 37.03 -33.71
N PRO A 11 22.90 36.36 -32.72
CA PRO A 11 23.27 34.95 -32.85
C PRO A 11 22.03 34.06 -32.99
N LYS A 12 22.14 33.02 -33.83
CA LYS A 12 21.14 31.94 -33.89
C LYS A 12 21.18 31.16 -32.58
N GLY A 13 20.27 31.48 -31.65
CA GLY A 13 20.08 30.70 -30.44
C GLY A 13 19.84 29.23 -30.78
N LEU A 14 20.59 28.34 -30.14
CA LEU A 14 20.46 26.90 -30.35
C LEU A 14 19.04 26.47 -29.99
N ALA A 15 18.29 25.96 -30.96
CA ALA A 15 16.96 25.43 -30.71
C ALA A 15 17.08 24.22 -29.79
N ALA A 16 16.67 24.38 -28.52
CA ALA A 16 16.71 23.31 -27.54
C ALA A 16 15.93 22.10 -28.07
N ARG A 17 16.61 20.95 -28.15
CA ARG A 17 15.98 19.69 -28.58
C ARG A 17 14.73 19.43 -27.75
N PRO A 18 13.57 19.09 -28.35
CA PRO A 18 12.40 18.70 -27.58
C PRO A 18 12.73 17.46 -26.76
N GLY A 19 12.58 17.56 -25.44
CA GLY A 19 12.70 16.42 -24.53
C GLY A 19 11.59 15.39 -24.75
N PRO A 20 11.73 14.17 -24.20
CA PRO A 20 10.72 13.12 -24.34
C PRO A 20 9.36 13.60 -23.82
N LEU A 21 8.29 13.26 -24.55
CA LEU A 21 6.95 13.78 -24.31
C LEU A 21 6.46 13.45 -22.89
N GLY A 22 5.86 14.45 -22.22
CA GLY A 22 5.11 14.28 -20.97
C GLY A 22 5.80 14.73 -19.68
N SER A 23 7.14 14.76 -19.60
CA SER A 23 7.83 15.22 -18.36
C SER A 23 7.64 16.72 -18.13
N SER A 24 7.34 17.13 -16.89
CA SER A 24 7.34 18.55 -16.48
C SER A 24 8.77 19.11 -16.52
N PRO A 25 8.95 20.42 -16.78
CA PRO A 25 10.26 21.08 -16.67
C PRO A 25 10.92 20.92 -15.30
N TYR A 26 10.14 20.76 -14.23
CA TYR A 26 10.70 20.46 -12.90
C TYR A 26 11.27 19.05 -12.83
N ASP A 27 10.57 18.05 -13.38
CA ASP A 27 11.03 16.65 -13.41
C ASP A 27 12.33 16.50 -14.19
N ILE A 28 12.53 17.32 -15.24
CA ILE A 28 13.79 17.38 -16.00
C ILE A 28 14.93 17.89 -15.10
N LEU A 29 14.69 18.95 -14.33
CA LEU A 29 15.66 19.51 -13.38
C LEU A 29 16.00 18.52 -12.25
N VAL A 30 15.00 17.80 -11.73
CA VAL A 30 15.19 16.72 -10.73
C VAL A 30 15.97 15.54 -11.32
N LYS A 31 15.66 15.11 -12.55
CA LYS A 31 16.41 14.04 -13.25
C LYS A 31 17.87 14.43 -13.49
N TRP A 32 18.14 15.68 -13.88
CA TRP A 32 19.51 16.21 -14.01
C TRP A 32 20.27 16.24 -12.68
N ALA A 33 19.60 16.61 -11.59
CA ALA A 33 20.21 16.58 -10.25
C ALA A 33 20.63 15.15 -9.86
N ILE A 34 19.72 14.19 -9.98
CA ILE A 34 19.96 12.77 -9.67
C ILE A 34 21.09 12.19 -10.54
N GLN A 35 21.12 12.50 -11.84
CA GLN A 35 22.17 12.04 -12.76
C GLN A 35 23.57 12.58 -12.44
N ARG A 36 23.69 13.64 -11.63
CA ARG A 36 24.96 14.28 -11.26
C ARG A 36 25.32 14.15 -9.78
N GLY A 37 24.53 13.41 -8.99
CA GLY A 37 24.71 13.32 -7.53
C GLY A 37 24.44 14.65 -6.81
N TRP A 38 23.64 15.53 -7.39
CA TRP A 38 23.36 16.88 -6.88
C TRP A 38 22.08 16.92 -6.04
N ALA A 39 22.02 17.86 -5.09
CA ALA A 39 20.85 18.09 -4.24
C ALA A 39 19.61 18.45 -5.07
N ARG A 40 18.41 18.10 -4.60
CA ARG A 40 17.17 18.37 -5.34
C ARG A 40 16.88 19.88 -5.41
N PRO A 41 16.33 20.38 -6.53
CA PRO A 41 15.86 21.76 -6.64
C PRO A 41 14.68 22.04 -5.69
N GLU A 42 14.69 23.19 -5.04
CA GLU A 42 13.62 23.65 -4.15
C GLU A 42 12.63 24.55 -4.89
N LEU A 43 11.36 24.55 -4.47
CA LEU A 43 10.28 25.34 -5.05
C LEU A 43 9.44 26.03 -3.97
N THR A 44 9.62 27.34 -3.82
CA THR A 44 8.93 28.15 -2.79
C THR A 44 7.90 29.06 -3.44
N LEU A 45 6.64 29.00 -2.97
CA LEU A 45 5.61 29.96 -3.37
C LEU A 45 5.82 31.26 -2.59
N LEU A 46 6.10 32.36 -3.28
CA LEU A 46 6.38 33.66 -2.67
C LEU A 46 5.13 34.54 -2.53
N SER A 47 4.26 34.57 -3.55
CA SER A 47 3.02 35.35 -3.50
C SER A 47 1.89 34.76 -4.33
N SER A 48 0.66 35.10 -3.97
CA SER A 48 -0.53 34.85 -4.78
C SER A 48 -1.47 36.06 -4.73
N GLU A 49 -1.46 36.86 -5.78
CA GLU A 49 -2.04 38.22 -5.79
C GLU A 49 -3.14 38.36 -6.84
N GLY A 50 -4.09 39.27 -6.60
CA GLY A 50 -5.19 39.57 -7.50
C GLY A 50 -6.48 38.75 -7.28
N PRO A 51 -7.58 39.17 -7.93
CA PRO A 51 -8.91 38.59 -7.75
C PRO A 51 -8.98 37.17 -8.31
N SER A 52 -9.95 36.37 -7.84
CA SER A 52 -10.06 34.93 -8.13
C SER A 52 -10.01 34.55 -9.61
N HIS A 53 -10.54 35.40 -10.49
CA HIS A 53 -10.56 35.21 -11.94
C HIS A 53 -9.30 35.71 -12.69
N ARG A 54 -8.35 36.35 -11.99
CA ARG A 54 -7.10 36.91 -12.57
C ARG A 54 -5.90 36.81 -11.61
N ARG A 55 -5.87 35.77 -10.77
CA ARG A 55 -4.81 35.59 -9.76
C ARG A 55 -3.47 35.25 -10.42
N ILE A 56 -2.41 35.92 -9.98
CA ILE A 56 -1.03 35.66 -10.37
C ILE A 56 -0.32 34.99 -9.19
N PHE A 57 0.38 33.90 -9.45
CA PHE A 57 1.22 33.19 -8.48
C PHE A 57 2.68 33.41 -8.82
N THR A 58 3.48 33.86 -7.86
CA THR A 58 4.95 34.00 -7.98
C THR A 58 5.63 32.85 -7.25
N VAL A 59 6.39 32.03 -7.97
CA VAL A 59 7.14 30.89 -7.42
C VAL A 59 8.62 31.08 -7.68
N GLN A 60 9.44 30.96 -6.64
CA GLN A 60 10.89 30.83 -6.76
C GLN A 60 11.26 29.35 -6.96
N ALA A 61 12.20 29.11 -7.87
CA ALA A 61 12.96 27.88 -7.92
C ALA A 61 14.41 28.16 -7.52
N THR A 62 14.97 27.33 -6.65
CA THR A 62 16.36 27.41 -6.18
C THR A 62 17.08 26.11 -6.54
N PHE A 63 18.28 26.20 -7.10
CA PHE A 63 19.14 25.05 -7.37
C PHE A 63 20.59 25.45 -7.13
N HIS A 64 21.26 24.81 -6.16
CA HIS A 64 22.54 25.28 -5.61
C HIS A 64 22.52 26.80 -5.32
N HIS A 65 23.26 27.61 -6.08
CA HIS A 65 23.33 29.07 -5.93
C HIS A 65 22.54 29.84 -7.00
N TRP A 66 21.86 29.15 -7.93
CA TRP A 66 21.00 29.79 -8.93
C TRP A 66 19.57 29.87 -8.42
N THR A 67 18.98 31.05 -8.51
CA THR A 67 17.58 31.31 -8.15
C THR A 67 16.86 31.99 -9.30
N HIS A 68 15.63 31.53 -9.61
CA HIS A 68 14.78 32.16 -10.63
C HIS A 68 13.34 32.26 -10.15
N LEU A 69 12.67 33.34 -10.58
CA LEU A 69 11.26 33.57 -10.34
C LEU A 69 10.45 33.21 -11.59
N GLY A 70 9.39 32.44 -11.40
CA GLY A 70 8.37 32.16 -12.41
C GLY A 70 7.01 32.69 -11.96
N GLN A 71 6.27 33.29 -12.88
CA GLN A 71 4.93 33.82 -12.63
C GLN A 71 3.90 33.14 -13.51
N GLY A 72 2.71 32.90 -12.97
CA GLY A 72 1.68 32.22 -13.72
C GLY A 72 0.27 32.45 -13.20
N THR A 73 -0.70 32.26 -14.09
CA THR A 73 -2.13 32.20 -13.78
C THR A 73 -2.53 30.94 -12.99
N SER A 74 -1.56 30.07 -12.67
CA SER A 74 -1.69 28.94 -11.75
C SER A 74 -0.32 28.57 -11.18
N ILE A 75 -0.30 27.96 -9.99
CA ILE A 75 0.94 27.51 -9.33
C ILE A 75 1.74 26.56 -10.23
N LYS A 76 1.07 25.65 -10.95
CA LYS A 76 1.71 24.74 -11.92
C LYS A 76 2.41 25.50 -13.05
N ARG A 77 1.80 26.57 -13.57
CA ARG A 77 2.40 27.42 -14.62
C ARG A 77 3.59 28.23 -14.10
N ALA A 78 3.50 28.77 -12.89
CA ALA A 78 4.60 29.48 -12.22
C ALA A 78 5.81 28.55 -11.97
N LYS A 79 5.59 27.36 -11.37
CA LYS A 79 6.60 26.30 -11.19
C LYS A 79 7.27 25.93 -12.51
N HIS A 80 6.50 25.71 -13.58
CA HIS A 80 7.05 25.39 -14.90
C HIS A 80 7.89 26.52 -15.52
N GLN A 81 7.59 27.79 -15.26
CA GLN A 81 8.39 28.90 -15.77
C GLN A 81 9.72 29.03 -15.00
N ALA A 82 9.68 28.97 -13.66
CA ALA A 82 10.87 29.06 -12.82
C ALA A 82 11.87 27.92 -13.14
N ALA A 83 11.38 26.69 -13.26
CA ALA A 83 12.21 25.54 -13.66
C ALA A 83 12.78 25.66 -15.08
N ARG A 84 12.03 26.24 -16.04
CA ARG A 84 12.55 26.51 -17.40
C ARG A 84 13.65 27.56 -17.41
N ALA A 85 13.56 28.60 -16.58
CA ALA A 85 14.59 29.63 -16.47
C ALA A 85 15.90 29.05 -15.90
N LEU A 86 15.82 28.21 -14.86
CA LEU A 86 16.98 27.47 -14.35
C LEU A 86 17.58 26.54 -15.40
N ILE A 87 16.78 25.74 -16.12
CA ILE A 87 17.30 24.86 -17.18
C ILE A 87 17.99 25.67 -18.29
N ALA A 88 17.44 26.83 -18.69
CA ALA A 88 18.06 27.70 -19.68
C ALA A 88 19.42 28.25 -19.18
N GLN A 89 19.53 28.69 -17.92
CA GLN A 89 20.79 29.15 -17.35
C GLN A 89 21.82 28.01 -17.26
N LEU A 90 21.43 26.85 -16.72
CA LEU A 90 22.26 25.64 -16.61
C LEU A 90 22.70 25.06 -17.96
N SER A 91 22.00 25.40 -19.04
CA SER A 91 22.36 25.04 -20.42
C SER A 91 23.21 26.10 -21.13
N SER A 92 23.56 27.20 -20.45
CA SER A 92 24.30 28.35 -21.02
C SER A 92 25.68 28.59 -20.39
N SER A 93 25.92 28.05 -19.19
CA SER A 93 27.23 28.04 -18.55
C SER A 93 27.96 26.73 -18.88
N ASP A 94 28.99 26.79 -19.73
CA ASP A 94 29.96 25.69 -19.84
C ASP A 94 30.64 25.45 -18.48
N PHE A 95 30.61 24.20 -18.01
CA PHE A 95 31.15 23.83 -16.70
C PHE A 95 32.61 23.36 -16.85
N PRO A 96 33.56 23.89 -16.05
CA PRO A 96 34.89 23.29 -15.93
C PRO A 96 34.75 21.89 -15.31
N GLY A 97 35.49 20.94 -15.84
CA GLY A 97 35.46 19.55 -15.39
C GLY A 97 36.42 19.25 -14.24
N SER A 98 36.28 18.04 -13.70
CA SER A 98 37.23 17.31 -12.84
C SER A 98 37.82 18.06 -11.64
N ASP A 99 37.26 17.79 -10.46
CA ASP A 99 38.03 17.17 -9.37
C ASP A 99 37.09 16.30 -8.51
N PRO A 100 37.56 15.16 -7.96
CA PRO A 100 36.78 14.34 -7.03
C PRO A 100 36.85 14.92 -5.60
N PRO A 101 35.75 14.89 -4.82
CA PRO A 101 35.81 15.26 -3.41
C PRO A 101 36.67 14.25 -2.61
N PRO A 102 37.34 14.68 -1.52
CA PRO A 102 38.08 13.78 -0.64
C PRO A 102 37.13 12.79 0.06
N PRO A 103 37.58 11.57 0.40
CA PRO A 103 36.74 10.57 1.03
C PRO A 103 36.30 10.99 2.44
N PRO A 104 35.04 10.75 2.84
CA PRO A 104 34.58 11.00 4.21
C PRO A 104 35.23 10.03 5.20
N PRO A 105 35.37 10.41 6.49
CA PRO A 105 35.92 9.53 7.53
C PRO A 105 34.99 8.34 7.80
N ALA A 106 35.56 7.15 7.95
CA ALA A 106 34.79 5.90 8.02
C ALA A 106 34.30 5.55 9.44
N VAL A 107 33.03 5.87 9.74
CA VAL A 107 32.20 5.21 10.76
C VAL A 107 30.74 5.26 10.30
N GLY A 108 29.98 4.16 10.48
CA GLY A 108 28.52 4.16 10.37
C GLY A 108 27.98 3.26 9.25
N SER A 109 27.00 2.42 9.59
CA SER A 109 26.27 1.58 8.63
C SER A 109 25.07 2.34 8.06
N GLU A 110 25.08 2.68 6.78
CA GLU A 110 23.95 3.32 6.10
C GLU A 110 23.16 2.36 5.19
N SER A 111 21.91 2.74 4.93
CA SER A 111 20.86 1.87 4.41
C SER A 111 20.88 1.68 2.89
N ALA A 112 20.37 0.53 2.43
CA ALA A 112 20.11 0.28 1.02
C ALA A 112 18.98 1.18 0.47
N PRO A 113 18.97 1.53 -0.83
CA PRO A 113 17.95 2.42 -1.41
C PRO A 113 16.54 1.83 -1.31
N HIS A 114 15.60 2.62 -0.78
CA HIS A 114 14.21 2.20 -0.59
C HIS A 114 13.45 2.10 -1.92
N LEU A 115 12.87 0.94 -2.19
CA LEU A 115 11.84 0.76 -3.24
C LEU A 115 10.48 1.30 -2.75
N GLY A 116 10.38 2.63 -2.64
CA GLY A 116 9.21 3.33 -2.13
C GLY A 116 8.89 4.60 -2.93
N GLY A 117 8.32 4.44 -4.12
CA GLY A 117 7.90 5.59 -4.95
C GLY A 117 7.29 5.17 -6.29
N TRP A 118 5.97 5.32 -6.41
CA TRP A 118 5.23 5.14 -7.66
C TRP A 118 4.60 6.48 -8.06
N PRO A 119 4.80 6.97 -9.31
CA PRO A 119 4.09 8.13 -9.81
C PRO A 119 2.66 7.73 -10.18
N ASP A 120 1.68 8.19 -9.38
CA ASP A 120 0.41 8.77 -9.83
C ASP A 120 -0.43 9.13 -8.59
N GLU A 121 -0.74 10.42 -8.42
CA GLU A 121 -1.55 10.93 -7.31
C GLU A 121 -3.04 10.71 -7.59
N VAL A 122 -3.77 10.15 -6.62
CA VAL A 122 -5.24 10.28 -6.53
C VAL A 122 -5.54 11.45 -5.56
N PRO A 123 -6.53 12.32 -5.80
CA PRO A 123 -6.57 13.63 -5.12
C PRO A 123 -6.97 13.56 -3.65
N SER A 124 -6.09 14.02 -2.75
CA SER A 124 -6.40 14.18 -1.33
C SER A 124 -7.13 15.49 -1.04
N THR A 125 -8.14 15.44 -0.16
CA THR A 125 -8.58 16.60 0.63
C THR A 125 -7.55 16.96 1.72
N PRO A 126 -7.54 18.20 2.27
CA PRO A 126 -6.29 18.83 2.67
C PRO A 126 -5.93 18.80 4.18
N ALA A 127 -4.62 18.59 4.42
CA ALA A 127 -3.83 19.06 5.58
C ALA A 127 -4.12 18.42 6.96
N GLU A 128 -3.20 18.39 7.95
CA GLU A 128 -1.94 19.15 8.12
C GLU A 128 -0.69 18.29 8.44
N SER A 129 0.48 18.96 8.45
CA SER A 129 1.77 18.65 9.12
C SER A 129 2.38 17.24 9.12
N GLY A 130 3.61 17.16 8.59
CA GLY A 130 4.65 16.19 8.99
C GLY A 130 5.89 16.93 9.53
N PRO A 131 7.11 16.36 9.51
CA PRO A 131 7.48 14.99 9.09
C PRO A 131 8.28 14.19 10.16
N SER A 132 8.47 12.90 9.93
CA SER A 132 9.57 12.13 10.53
C SER A 132 10.08 11.05 9.57
N ASP A 133 11.35 10.68 9.72
CA ASP A 133 12.06 9.76 8.84
C ASP A 133 11.64 8.31 9.09
N GLN A 134 11.31 7.56 8.03
CA GLN A 134 10.76 6.20 8.15
C GLN A 134 11.60 5.15 7.41
N SER A 135 12.27 4.33 8.22
CA SER A 135 12.66 2.96 7.87
C SER A 135 11.47 2.18 7.30
N PRO A 136 11.69 1.10 6.51
CA PRO A 136 10.59 0.27 6.00
C PRO A 136 9.71 -0.19 7.17
N PRO A 137 8.37 -0.16 7.04
CA PRO A 137 7.47 -0.34 8.18
C PRO A 137 7.74 -1.67 8.89
N VAL A 138 8.15 -1.56 10.15
CA VAL A 138 8.18 -2.69 11.07
C VAL A 138 6.73 -3.07 11.30
N ILE A 139 6.28 -4.17 10.70
CA ILE A 139 4.98 -4.78 10.98
C ILE A 139 4.96 -5.03 12.50
N PRO A 140 4.15 -4.31 13.30
CA PRO A 140 4.19 -4.47 14.74
C PRO A 140 3.71 -5.88 15.07
N GLY A 141 4.42 -6.59 15.94
CA GLY A 141 3.95 -7.86 16.47
C GLY A 141 2.67 -7.64 17.27
N LEU A 142 1.86 -8.68 17.47
CA LEU A 142 0.59 -8.52 18.23
C LEU A 142 0.80 -7.90 19.63
N MET A 143 1.94 -8.16 20.28
CA MET A 143 2.27 -7.51 21.55
C MET A 143 2.55 -6.01 21.40
N ASP A 144 3.21 -5.60 20.30
CA ASP A 144 3.49 -4.20 19.98
C ASP A 144 2.18 -3.47 19.60
N VAL A 145 1.29 -4.13 18.85
CA VAL A 145 -0.09 -3.68 18.57
C VAL A 145 -0.87 -3.44 19.87
N LEU A 146 -0.80 -4.38 20.83
CA LEU A 146 -1.46 -4.26 22.13
C LEU A 146 -0.83 -3.21 23.05
N GLN A 147 0.48 -2.95 22.94
CA GLN A 147 1.20 -1.92 23.70
C GLN A 147 1.07 -0.51 23.08
N ALA A 148 0.88 -0.43 21.76
CA ALA A 148 0.67 0.81 21.02
C ALA A 148 -0.83 1.21 20.91
N LEU A 149 -1.74 0.46 21.54
CA LEU A 149 -3.08 0.96 21.83
C LEU A 149 -2.94 2.31 22.57
N PRO A 150 -3.61 3.39 22.12
CA PRO A 150 -3.63 4.63 22.88
C PRO A 150 -4.33 4.34 24.22
N GLY A 151 -3.55 4.29 25.30
CA GLY A 151 -4.07 4.09 26.65
C GLY A 151 -5.17 5.11 26.92
N PRO A 152 -6.38 4.70 27.32
CA PRO A 152 -7.53 5.59 27.31
C PRO A 152 -7.27 6.83 28.16
N GLY A 153 -7.62 7.99 27.61
CA GLY A 153 -7.67 9.25 28.36
C GLY A 153 -8.52 9.08 29.64
N PRO A 154 -8.06 9.67 30.74
CA PRO A 154 -8.32 9.26 32.12
C PRO A 154 -8.84 7.83 32.37
N SER A 155 -8.14 6.82 31.83
CA SER A 155 -8.27 5.39 32.16
C SER A 155 -9.71 4.88 32.32
N VAL A 156 -10.46 4.81 31.22
CA VAL A 156 -11.65 3.95 31.17
C VAL A 156 -11.21 2.51 31.49
N PRO A 157 -11.70 1.88 32.57
CA PRO A 157 -11.31 0.52 32.92
C PRO A 157 -11.87 -0.46 31.88
N LEU A 158 -11.03 -1.36 31.39
CA LEU A 158 -11.48 -2.44 30.49
C LEU A 158 -12.52 -3.32 31.19
N THR A 159 -13.60 -3.63 30.49
CA THR A 159 -14.66 -4.52 31.01
C THR A 159 -14.28 -5.99 30.79
N ASP A 160 -14.99 -6.90 31.48
CA ASP A 160 -14.88 -8.35 31.23
C ASP A 160 -15.06 -8.70 29.73
N CYS A 161 -15.88 -7.92 29.01
CA CYS A 161 -16.12 -8.10 27.58
C CYS A 161 -14.94 -7.64 26.72
N ASP A 162 -14.21 -6.61 27.15
CA ASP A 162 -13.01 -6.14 26.44
C ASP A 162 -11.85 -7.12 26.62
N GLU A 163 -11.62 -7.62 27.83
CA GLU A 163 -10.59 -8.63 28.08
C GLU A 163 -10.87 -9.96 27.37
N LEU A 164 -12.14 -10.37 27.21
CA LEU A 164 -12.49 -11.51 26.35
C LEU A 164 -12.14 -11.28 24.88
N VAL A 165 -12.37 -10.08 24.35
CA VAL A 165 -11.96 -9.74 22.97
C VAL A 165 -10.44 -9.79 22.85
N LEU A 166 -9.70 -9.15 23.76
CA LEU A 166 -8.24 -9.17 23.74
C LEU A 166 -7.66 -10.59 23.94
N ASP A 167 -8.25 -11.40 24.81
CA ASP A 167 -7.89 -12.81 25.00
C ASP A 167 -8.17 -13.65 23.74
N LYS A 168 -9.30 -13.44 23.08
CA LYS A 168 -9.58 -14.07 21.79
C LYS A 168 -8.53 -13.68 20.74
N VAL A 169 -8.16 -12.41 20.63
CA VAL A 169 -7.08 -11.94 19.72
C VAL A 169 -5.76 -12.65 20.05
N ARG A 170 -5.37 -12.69 21.35
CA ARG A 170 -4.17 -13.38 21.84
C ARG A 170 -4.14 -14.88 21.48
N ARG A 171 -5.30 -15.55 21.42
CA ARG A 171 -5.43 -16.97 21.03
C ARG A 171 -5.41 -17.23 19.53
N ILE A 172 -5.92 -16.31 18.69
CA ILE A 172 -6.03 -16.51 17.24
C ILE A 172 -4.88 -15.90 16.44
N GLY A 173 -4.15 -14.93 16.99
CA GLY A 173 -3.04 -14.27 16.31
C GLY A 173 -1.89 -15.24 15.98
N ALA A 174 -1.21 -15.02 14.86
CA ALA A 174 -0.03 -15.81 14.52
C ALA A 174 1.11 -15.60 15.55
N SER A 175 1.79 -16.69 15.94
CA SER A 175 2.85 -16.60 16.97
C SER A 175 4.04 -15.74 16.50
N SER A 176 4.69 -15.04 17.42
CA SER A 176 5.86 -14.19 17.13
C SER A 176 6.97 -14.96 16.40
N GLY A 177 7.22 -16.21 16.79
CA GLY A 177 8.14 -17.11 16.12
C GLY A 177 7.72 -17.52 14.70
N PHE A 178 6.41 -17.60 14.40
CA PHE A 178 5.90 -17.81 13.05
C PHE A 178 6.08 -16.54 12.20
N ILE A 179 5.66 -15.38 12.71
CA ILE A 179 5.79 -14.09 12.03
C ILE A 179 7.27 -13.80 11.69
N HIS A 180 8.19 -14.03 12.63
CA HIS A 180 9.62 -13.86 12.38
C HIS A 180 10.14 -14.80 11.27
N ARG A 181 9.76 -16.09 11.28
CA ARG A 181 10.14 -17.04 10.20
C ARG A 181 9.61 -16.56 8.84
N LEU A 182 8.38 -16.05 8.81
CA LEU A 182 7.69 -15.61 7.60
C LEU A 182 8.29 -14.33 7.02
N THR A 183 8.47 -13.29 7.83
CA THR A 183 9.16 -12.05 7.42
C THR A 183 10.60 -12.32 6.99
N ALA A 184 11.29 -13.28 7.61
CA ALA A 184 12.63 -13.71 7.18
C ALA A 184 12.64 -14.51 5.86
N MET A 185 11.53 -15.13 5.46
CA MET A 185 11.35 -15.73 4.12
C MET A 185 11.05 -14.65 3.08
N VAL A 186 10.10 -13.75 3.37
CA VAL A 186 9.71 -12.64 2.49
C VAL A 186 10.92 -11.73 2.22
N GLY A 187 11.64 -11.30 3.24
CA GLY A 187 12.89 -10.52 3.12
C GLY A 187 14.09 -11.28 2.53
N ARG A 188 13.96 -12.56 2.16
CA ARG A 188 14.92 -13.27 1.27
C ARG A 188 14.43 -13.22 -0.18
N VAL A 189 13.14 -13.48 -0.40
CA VAL A 189 12.50 -13.43 -1.72
C VAL A 189 12.53 -12.01 -2.31
N GLU A 190 12.32 -10.97 -1.50
CA GLU A 190 12.44 -9.57 -1.93
C GLU A 190 13.86 -9.21 -2.39
N ARG A 191 14.90 -9.74 -1.73
CA ARG A 191 16.30 -9.57 -2.18
C ARG A 191 16.61 -10.35 -3.45
N ALA A 192 16.05 -11.55 -3.62
CA ALA A 192 16.17 -12.31 -4.86
C ALA A 192 15.46 -11.60 -6.03
N LEU A 193 14.26 -11.07 -5.80
CA LEU A 193 13.53 -10.24 -6.75
C LEU A 193 14.29 -8.96 -7.11
N MET A 194 14.92 -8.29 -6.15
CA MET A 194 15.74 -7.09 -6.40
C MET A 194 16.98 -7.40 -7.26
N ALA A 195 17.67 -8.51 -6.98
CA ALA A 195 18.80 -8.96 -7.81
C ALA A 195 18.34 -9.32 -9.24
N THR A 196 17.19 -9.98 -9.37
CA THR A 196 16.58 -10.29 -10.68
C THR A 196 16.18 -8.99 -11.42
N ALA A 197 15.59 -8.02 -10.71
CA ALA A 197 15.21 -6.73 -11.27
C ALA A 197 16.41 -5.94 -11.79
N TRP A 198 17.54 -5.94 -11.07
CA TRP A 198 18.79 -5.35 -11.56
C TRP A 198 19.35 -6.07 -12.79
N HIS A 199 19.31 -7.41 -12.82
CA HIS A 199 19.74 -8.18 -13.99
C HIS A 199 18.89 -7.87 -15.24
N TRP A 200 17.59 -7.65 -15.06
CA TRP A 200 16.62 -7.41 -16.15
C TRP A 200 16.26 -5.93 -16.35
N ALA A 201 16.96 -4.99 -15.70
CA ALA A 201 16.59 -3.57 -15.66
C ALA A 201 16.52 -2.88 -17.03
N HIS A 202 17.23 -3.40 -18.03
CA HIS A 202 17.28 -2.87 -19.40
C HIS A 202 16.53 -3.73 -20.43
N ASP A 203 15.88 -4.81 -19.99
CA ASP A 203 15.17 -5.72 -20.89
C ASP A 203 13.69 -5.29 -21.03
N PRO A 204 13.21 -4.93 -22.24
CA PRO A 204 11.85 -4.42 -22.45
C PRO A 204 10.74 -5.45 -22.24
N VAL A 205 11.06 -6.74 -22.09
CA VAL A 205 10.13 -7.84 -21.83
C VAL A 205 10.23 -8.30 -20.37
N TYR A 206 11.44 -8.35 -19.81
CA TYR A 206 11.68 -8.89 -18.46
C TYR A 206 11.76 -7.82 -17.35
N CYS A 207 11.74 -6.52 -17.66
CA CYS A 207 11.86 -5.44 -16.67
C CYS A 207 10.83 -5.54 -15.52
N LEU A 208 11.35 -5.71 -14.30
CA LEU A 208 10.61 -5.63 -13.04
C LEU A 208 10.67 -4.19 -12.51
N LEU A 209 9.50 -3.59 -12.28
CA LEU A 209 9.36 -2.20 -11.81
C LEU A 209 9.32 -2.08 -10.27
N GLY A 210 8.98 -3.16 -9.57
CA GLY A 210 8.98 -3.19 -8.10
C GLY A 210 8.21 -4.37 -7.52
N ALA A 211 8.28 -4.51 -6.19
CA ALA A 211 7.52 -5.49 -5.41
C ALA A 211 6.82 -4.82 -4.23
N THR A 212 5.68 -5.37 -3.78
CA THR A 212 4.87 -4.80 -2.69
C THR A 212 4.17 -5.92 -1.92
N ARG A 213 4.34 -5.95 -0.59
CA ARG A 213 3.59 -6.87 0.30
C ARG A 213 2.13 -6.42 0.33
N VAL A 214 1.18 -7.36 0.28
CA VAL A 214 -0.26 -7.02 0.29
C VAL A 214 -1.05 -7.97 1.19
N GLY A 215 -2.24 -7.53 1.60
CA GLY A 215 -3.15 -8.31 2.44
C GLY A 215 -2.53 -8.68 3.80
N ARG A 216 -2.97 -9.82 4.34
CA ARG A 216 -2.83 -10.26 5.75
C ARG A 216 -1.47 -10.02 6.41
N LEU A 217 -0.36 -10.26 5.69
CA LEU A 217 0.99 -10.02 6.22
C LEU A 217 1.31 -8.52 6.34
N ALA A 218 1.01 -7.74 5.30
CA ALA A 218 1.35 -6.32 5.25
C ALA A 218 0.46 -5.51 6.21
N GLN A 219 -0.82 -5.87 6.28
CA GLN A 219 -1.82 -5.34 7.22
C GLN A 219 -1.54 -5.66 8.70
N GLY A 220 -0.62 -6.59 9.01
CA GLY A 220 -0.42 -7.13 10.36
C GLY A 220 -1.54 -8.06 10.87
N SER A 221 -2.56 -8.36 10.05
CA SER A 221 -3.79 -9.07 10.45
C SER A 221 -3.67 -10.60 10.51
N LEU A 222 -2.46 -11.17 10.56
CA LEU A 222 -2.24 -12.63 10.47
C LEU A 222 -2.87 -13.43 11.64
N LEU A 223 -3.56 -14.50 11.27
CA LEU A 223 -4.08 -15.53 12.18
C LEU A 223 -3.14 -16.76 12.20
N ALA A 224 -3.18 -17.54 13.28
CA ALA A 224 -2.44 -18.80 13.41
C ALA A 224 -2.84 -19.87 12.37
N THR A 225 -4.00 -19.70 11.72
CA THR A 225 -4.51 -20.55 10.63
C THR A 225 -4.09 -20.09 9.22
N ASP A 226 -3.39 -18.95 9.08
CA ASP A 226 -3.01 -18.38 7.78
C ASP A 226 -1.82 -19.13 7.12
N GLY A 227 -2.12 -20.22 6.40
CA GLY A 227 -1.13 -21.03 5.68
C GLY A 227 -0.51 -20.40 4.41
N ALA A 228 -0.93 -19.19 4.03
CA ALA A 228 -0.39 -18.49 2.86
C ALA A 228 -0.47 -16.96 2.99
N VAL A 229 0.49 -16.26 2.37
CA VAL A 229 0.56 -14.79 2.30
C VAL A 229 0.99 -14.31 0.91
N HIS A 230 0.79 -13.03 0.62
CA HIS A 230 0.87 -12.50 -0.74
C HIS A 230 1.90 -11.38 -0.92
N LEU A 231 2.60 -11.44 -2.05
CA LEU A 231 3.53 -10.43 -2.54
C LEU A 231 3.17 -10.14 -4.00
N VAL A 232 2.96 -8.88 -4.35
CA VAL A 232 2.72 -8.49 -5.75
C VAL A 232 4.02 -7.97 -6.35
N VAL A 233 4.30 -8.37 -7.59
CA VAL A 233 5.44 -7.87 -8.38
C VAL A 233 4.90 -7.18 -9.62
N MET A 234 5.34 -5.96 -9.89
CA MET A 234 4.94 -5.22 -11.08
C MET A 234 5.98 -5.39 -12.19
N ALA A 235 5.54 -5.81 -13.37
CA ALA A 235 6.33 -5.91 -14.59
C ALA A 235 5.94 -4.80 -15.58
N GLN A 236 6.89 -4.36 -16.41
CA GLN A 236 6.67 -3.31 -17.41
C GLN A 236 5.66 -3.72 -18.49
N VAL A 237 5.62 -5.02 -18.83
CA VAL A 237 4.69 -5.63 -19.77
C VAL A 237 3.82 -6.69 -19.09
N ARG A 238 2.73 -7.14 -19.75
CA ARG A 238 2.02 -8.36 -19.31
C ARG A 238 3.03 -9.52 -19.21
N PRO A 239 3.14 -10.22 -18.06
CA PRO A 239 4.01 -11.39 -17.97
C PRO A 239 3.47 -12.51 -18.88
N SER A 240 4.36 -13.16 -19.62
CA SER A 240 4.07 -14.36 -20.41
C SER A 240 4.34 -15.65 -19.63
N TYR A 241 3.99 -16.81 -20.19
CA TYR A 241 4.37 -18.11 -19.59
C TYR A 241 5.89 -18.22 -19.40
N ARG A 242 6.65 -17.85 -20.45
CA ARG A 242 8.11 -17.88 -20.43
C ARG A 242 8.69 -16.93 -19.39
N PHE A 243 8.20 -15.69 -19.31
CA PHE A 243 8.60 -14.72 -18.29
C PHE A 243 8.48 -15.32 -16.88
N LEU A 244 7.35 -15.96 -16.57
CA LEU A 244 7.11 -16.54 -15.25
C LEU A 244 7.96 -17.80 -15.00
N GLN A 245 8.21 -18.60 -16.03
CA GLN A 245 9.08 -19.78 -15.95
C GLN A 245 10.54 -19.41 -15.71
N ASP A 246 11.04 -18.38 -16.38
CA ASP A 246 12.41 -17.89 -16.24
C ASP A 246 12.59 -17.14 -14.90
N LEU A 247 11.59 -16.37 -14.45
CA LEU A 247 11.59 -15.76 -13.10
C LEU A 247 11.57 -16.82 -11.99
N ARG A 248 10.79 -17.89 -12.14
CA ARG A 248 10.78 -19.02 -11.20
C ARG A 248 12.14 -19.71 -11.13
N GLN A 249 12.84 -19.87 -12.26
CA GLN A 249 14.18 -20.45 -12.31
C GLN A 249 15.21 -19.56 -11.60
N GLU A 250 15.22 -18.26 -11.88
CA GLU A 250 16.17 -17.33 -11.27
C GLU A 250 15.94 -17.17 -9.75
N LEU A 251 14.67 -17.10 -9.32
CA LEU A 251 14.34 -17.13 -7.89
C LEU A 251 14.78 -18.45 -7.22
N ALA A 252 14.59 -19.60 -7.87
CA ALA A 252 15.08 -20.88 -7.33
C ALA A 252 16.61 -20.90 -7.21
N ARG A 253 17.34 -20.34 -8.19
CA ARG A 253 18.80 -20.22 -8.20
C ARG A 253 19.31 -19.34 -7.05
N LEU A 254 18.73 -18.15 -6.89
CA LEU A 254 19.11 -17.18 -5.86
C LEU A 254 18.71 -17.61 -4.44
N LEU A 255 17.61 -18.36 -4.29
CA LEU A 255 17.19 -18.91 -3.00
C LEU A 255 17.96 -20.19 -2.61
N ALA A 256 18.63 -20.85 -3.55
CA ALA A 256 19.52 -21.98 -3.28
C ALA A 256 20.89 -21.54 -2.70
N THR A 257 21.36 -20.33 -2.99
CA THR A 257 22.63 -19.77 -2.49
C THR A 257 22.57 -19.31 -1.02
N GLY A 258 22.05 -20.16 -0.13
CA GLY A 258 21.93 -19.91 1.31
C GLY A 258 22.31 -21.12 2.17
N PRO A 259 22.28 -21.00 3.51
CA PRO A 259 22.61 -22.12 4.40
C PRO A 259 21.62 -23.29 4.21
N PRO A 260 22.10 -24.56 4.20
CA PRO A 260 21.35 -25.72 3.70
C PRO A 260 20.11 -26.11 4.54
N GLN A 261 19.95 -25.53 5.73
CA GLN A 261 18.75 -25.70 6.56
C GLN A 261 17.51 -24.97 6.01
N ARG A 262 17.62 -24.20 4.92
CA ARG A 262 16.49 -23.41 4.36
C ARG A 262 16.36 -23.53 2.84
N HIS A 263 16.31 -24.76 2.32
CA HIS A 263 15.96 -24.99 0.91
C HIS A 263 14.49 -24.64 0.63
N TYR A 264 14.28 -23.59 -0.15
CA TYR A 264 12.96 -23.21 -0.67
C TYR A 264 12.65 -23.95 -1.98
N GLN A 265 11.38 -24.26 -2.20
CA GLN A 265 10.87 -24.74 -3.48
C GLN A 265 10.07 -23.63 -4.16
N CYS A 266 10.33 -23.42 -5.45
CA CYS A 266 9.65 -22.41 -6.27
C CYS A 266 8.81 -23.09 -7.36
N HIS A 267 7.49 -23.09 -7.15
CA HIS A 267 6.49 -23.70 -8.03
C HIS A 267 5.79 -22.61 -8.85
N LEU A 268 5.52 -22.87 -10.14
CA LEU A 268 4.81 -21.93 -11.02
C LEU A 268 3.34 -22.36 -11.16
N VAL A 269 2.44 -21.39 -11.11
CA VAL A 269 0.99 -21.52 -11.36
C VAL A 269 0.62 -20.52 -12.46
N PRO A 270 0.75 -20.89 -13.75
CA PRO A 270 0.54 -19.98 -14.88
C PRO A 270 -0.85 -19.37 -14.91
N GLU A 271 -1.87 -20.16 -14.54
CA GLU A 271 -3.30 -19.83 -14.55
C GLU A 271 -3.65 -18.74 -13.53
N ARG A 272 -2.68 -18.33 -12.70
CA ARG A 272 -2.81 -17.27 -11.69
C ARG A 272 -1.71 -16.22 -11.77
N SER A 273 -0.90 -16.21 -12.84
CA SER A 273 0.28 -15.35 -13.00
C SER A 273 1.20 -15.38 -11.75
N ARG A 274 1.40 -16.58 -11.17
CA ARG A 274 1.90 -16.72 -9.78
C ARG A 274 3.05 -17.71 -9.65
N ILE A 275 4.02 -17.33 -8.80
CA ILE A 275 5.08 -18.21 -8.31
C ILE A 275 4.85 -18.43 -6.81
N CYS A 276 4.70 -19.68 -6.40
CA CYS A 276 4.55 -20.07 -5.01
C CYS A 276 5.92 -20.48 -4.45
N VAL A 277 6.38 -19.80 -3.39
CA VAL A 277 7.62 -20.14 -2.68
C VAL A 277 7.26 -20.76 -1.32
N ALA A 278 7.72 -21.99 -1.10
CA ALA A 278 7.46 -22.76 0.13
C ALA A 278 8.77 -23.31 0.72
N LEU A 279 8.83 -23.52 2.03
CA LEU A 279 9.96 -24.18 2.68
C LEU A 279 9.86 -25.69 2.49
N GLY A 280 10.82 -26.31 1.79
CA GLY A 280 10.68 -27.69 1.26
C GLY A 280 10.62 -28.83 2.29
N ARG A 281 10.81 -28.53 3.59
CA ARG A 281 10.65 -29.45 4.73
C ARG A 281 10.21 -28.65 5.96
N SER A 282 8.91 -28.48 6.14
CA SER A 282 8.31 -27.84 7.32
C SER A 282 7.10 -28.65 7.78
N ALA A 283 6.89 -28.76 9.10
CA ALA A 283 5.63 -29.25 9.65
C ALA A 283 4.50 -28.22 9.46
N ASP A 284 4.84 -26.92 9.51
CA ASP A 284 3.98 -25.80 9.17
C ASP A 284 4.37 -25.26 7.77
N PRO A 285 3.78 -25.75 6.66
CA PRO A 285 4.13 -25.28 5.32
C PRO A 285 3.47 -23.93 5.00
N VAL A 286 4.18 -22.83 5.28
CA VAL A 286 3.73 -21.48 4.89
C VAL A 286 4.11 -21.18 3.43
N ASN A 287 3.14 -20.75 2.63
CA ASN A 287 3.32 -20.46 1.22
C ASN A 287 3.35 -18.95 0.94
N LEU A 288 4.42 -18.46 0.31
CA LEU A 288 4.47 -17.11 -0.23
C LEU A 288 3.99 -17.10 -1.69
N ASN A 289 2.84 -16.50 -1.93
CA ASN A 289 2.22 -16.33 -3.24
C ASN A 289 2.74 -15.05 -3.91
N ILE A 290 3.79 -15.16 -4.71
CA ILE A 290 4.29 -14.05 -5.56
C ILE A 290 3.38 -13.95 -6.79
N THR A 291 2.53 -12.94 -6.90
CA THR A 291 1.66 -12.73 -8.07
C THR A 291 2.23 -11.60 -8.92
N VAL A 292 2.58 -11.88 -10.18
CA VAL A 292 3.12 -10.89 -11.11
C VAL A 292 1.99 -10.22 -11.88
N THR A 293 2.01 -8.89 -11.95
CA THR A 293 1.02 -8.09 -12.65
C THR A 293 1.67 -6.97 -13.45
N SER A 294 0.87 -6.29 -14.28
CA SER A 294 1.24 -5.12 -15.06
C SER A 294 0.01 -4.25 -15.30
N HIS A 295 0.20 -2.93 -15.36
CA HIS A 295 -0.88 -1.98 -15.70
C HIS A 295 -1.53 -2.29 -17.07
N GLN A 296 -0.82 -2.99 -17.96
CA GLN A 296 -1.32 -3.42 -19.27
C GLN A 296 -2.52 -4.38 -19.18
N TRP A 297 -2.75 -5.10 -18.07
CA TRP A 297 -3.92 -5.98 -17.91
C TRP A 297 -5.27 -5.23 -17.98
N LYS A 298 -5.28 -3.91 -17.77
CA LYS A 298 -6.47 -3.06 -17.94
C LYS A 298 -6.86 -2.84 -19.42
N GLN A 299 -6.00 -3.19 -20.38
CA GLN A 299 -6.24 -2.99 -21.81
C GLN A 299 -6.88 -4.24 -22.44
N LEU A 300 -7.80 -4.05 -23.40
CA LEU A 300 -8.45 -5.15 -24.14
C LEU A 300 -7.64 -5.62 -25.38
N ALA A 301 -6.33 -5.37 -25.40
CA ALA A 301 -5.49 -5.75 -26.53
C ALA A 301 -5.32 -7.28 -26.60
N SER A 302 -5.60 -7.85 -27.78
CA SER A 302 -5.38 -9.27 -28.11
C SER A 302 -3.96 -9.70 -27.71
N ASP A 303 -3.83 -10.80 -26.96
CA ASP A 303 -2.54 -11.30 -26.52
C ASP A 303 -1.82 -12.08 -27.63
N PRO A 304 -0.54 -11.79 -27.93
CA PRO A 304 0.26 -12.57 -28.87
C PRO A 304 0.78 -13.90 -28.26
N ASP A 305 0.81 -14.00 -26.92
CA ASP A 305 1.12 -15.22 -26.16
C ASP A 305 0.18 -15.30 -24.95
N PRO A 306 -1.05 -15.82 -25.10
CA PRO A 306 -2.05 -15.80 -24.05
C PRO A 306 -1.72 -16.80 -22.93
N LEU A 307 -1.38 -16.27 -21.75
CA LEU A 307 -1.49 -17.03 -20.50
C LEU A 307 -2.92 -17.58 -20.32
N PRO A 308 -3.11 -18.70 -19.58
CA PRO A 308 -4.43 -19.26 -19.33
C PRO A 308 -5.36 -18.23 -18.68
N THR A 309 -6.65 -18.24 -19.05
CA THR A 309 -7.61 -17.13 -18.85
C THR A 309 -7.58 -16.47 -17.46
N GLY A 310 -7.50 -17.26 -16.38
CA GLY A 310 -7.48 -16.76 -15.00
C GLY A 310 -6.22 -15.96 -14.60
N ALA A 311 -5.18 -15.95 -15.43
CA ALA A 311 -3.98 -15.16 -15.20
C ALA A 311 -4.26 -13.65 -15.30
N ARG A 312 -5.13 -13.24 -16.25
CA ARG A 312 -5.58 -11.85 -16.39
C ARG A 312 -6.33 -11.41 -15.13
N ASP A 313 -7.26 -12.23 -14.67
CA ASP A 313 -8.09 -11.90 -13.51
C ASP A 313 -7.26 -11.86 -12.22
N SER A 314 -6.26 -12.75 -12.11
CA SER A 314 -5.26 -12.71 -11.03
C SER A 314 -4.33 -11.49 -11.11
N GLY A 315 -4.00 -11.03 -12.31
CA GLY A 315 -3.27 -9.78 -12.54
C GLY A 315 -4.08 -8.55 -12.14
N LEU A 316 -5.35 -8.48 -12.53
CA LEU A 316 -6.28 -7.41 -12.15
C LEU A 316 -6.54 -7.39 -10.63
N TRP A 317 -6.78 -8.56 -10.02
CA TRP A 317 -6.85 -8.73 -8.57
C TRP A 317 -5.61 -8.15 -7.88
N ALA A 318 -4.41 -8.50 -8.34
CA ALA A 318 -3.16 -8.01 -7.76
C ALA A 318 -2.99 -6.48 -7.89
N LEU A 319 -3.53 -5.84 -8.94
CA LEU A 319 -3.58 -4.37 -9.03
C LEU A 319 -4.54 -3.76 -8.01
N THR A 320 -5.70 -4.38 -7.79
CA THR A 320 -6.69 -3.92 -6.80
C THR A 320 -6.20 -4.14 -5.37
N GLU A 321 -5.55 -5.26 -5.05
CA GLU A 321 -4.95 -5.49 -3.73
C GLU A 321 -3.82 -4.51 -3.37
N ILE A 322 -3.06 -3.99 -4.36
CA ILE A 322 -2.13 -2.87 -4.10
C ILE A 322 -2.88 -1.61 -3.65
N ARG A 323 -4.07 -1.33 -4.21
CA ARG A 323 -4.90 -0.18 -3.80
C ARG A 323 -5.52 -0.41 -2.42
N ARG A 324 -6.08 -1.60 -2.18
CA ARG A 324 -6.66 -2.02 -0.90
C ARG A 324 -5.64 -1.99 0.24
N TYR A 325 -4.43 -2.48 0.00
CA TYR A 325 -3.35 -2.37 0.97
C TYR A 325 -3.01 -0.91 1.30
N ARG A 326 -2.85 -0.02 0.30
CA ARG A 326 -2.58 1.41 0.55
C ARG A 326 -3.71 2.11 1.29
N TRP A 327 -4.97 1.75 1.03
CA TRP A 327 -6.11 2.25 1.79
C TRP A 327 -6.07 1.75 3.23
N PHE A 328 -5.79 0.46 3.46
CA PHE A 328 -5.67 -0.12 4.81
C PHE A 328 -4.50 0.52 5.58
N GLU A 329 -3.36 0.71 4.92
CA GLU A 329 -2.16 1.38 5.43
C GLU A 329 -2.44 2.83 5.90
N ALA A 330 -3.38 3.52 5.25
CA ALA A 330 -3.82 4.86 5.63
C ALA A 330 -4.93 4.89 6.70
N CYS A 331 -5.90 3.97 6.64
CA CYS A 331 -7.14 4.04 7.43
C CYS A 331 -7.20 3.11 8.66
N LEU A 332 -6.61 1.91 8.60
CA LEU A 332 -6.72 0.88 9.65
C LEU A 332 -5.39 0.47 10.27
N GLN A 333 -4.29 0.50 9.53
CA GLN A 333 -2.95 0.18 10.05
C GLN A 333 -2.48 1.14 11.16
N PRO A 334 -2.83 2.45 11.17
CA PRO A 334 -2.58 3.35 12.30
C PRO A 334 -3.52 3.12 13.51
N ALA A 335 -4.46 2.18 13.41
CA ALA A 335 -5.47 1.88 14.42
C ALA A 335 -5.30 0.44 14.94
N PRO A 336 -4.41 0.19 15.93
CA PRO A 336 -4.08 -1.16 16.40
C PRO A 336 -5.30 -2.01 16.82
N LEU A 337 -6.32 -1.37 17.41
CA LEU A 337 -7.57 -2.02 17.75
C LEU A 337 -8.45 -2.37 16.53
N GLY A 338 -8.40 -1.57 15.46
CA GLY A 338 -9.05 -1.90 14.19
C GLY A 338 -8.47 -3.17 13.58
N VAL A 339 -7.14 -3.29 13.52
CA VAL A 339 -6.45 -4.52 13.06
C VAL A 339 -6.85 -5.73 13.90
N ALA A 340 -6.94 -5.57 15.22
CA ALA A 340 -7.37 -6.63 16.13
C ALA A 340 -8.85 -7.05 15.90
N ILE A 341 -9.77 -6.12 15.61
CA ILE A 341 -11.15 -6.46 15.25
C ILE A 341 -11.26 -7.12 13.88
N VAL A 342 -10.44 -6.74 12.88
CA VAL A 342 -10.36 -7.48 11.60
C VAL A 342 -9.93 -8.94 11.84
N GLN A 343 -9.00 -9.21 12.76
CA GLN A 343 -8.64 -10.58 13.16
C GLN A 343 -9.83 -11.34 13.79
N ILE A 344 -10.56 -10.71 14.73
CA ILE A 344 -11.76 -11.29 15.35
C ILE A 344 -12.82 -11.65 14.30
N LEU A 345 -13.12 -10.72 13.38
CA LEU A 345 -14.14 -10.91 12.36
C LEU A 345 -13.75 -12.03 11.37
N ARG A 346 -12.47 -12.13 10.99
CA ARG A 346 -11.98 -13.21 10.11
C ARG A 346 -12.04 -14.58 10.78
N ASP A 347 -11.71 -14.70 12.06
CA ASP A 347 -11.93 -15.93 12.84
C ASP A 347 -13.43 -16.27 12.97
N TRP A 348 -14.29 -15.28 13.22
CA TRP A 348 -15.74 -15.48 13.32
C TRP A 348 -16.35 -15.92 11.99
N ALA A 349 -15.95 -15.31 10.87
CA ALA A 349 -16.34 -15.71 9.54
C ALA A 349 -15.91 -17.16 9.22
N ALA A 350 -14.65 -17.52 9.52
CA ALA A 350 -14.16 -18.88 9.32
C ALA A 350 -14.87 -19.93 10.19
N ARG A 351 -15.33 -19.56 11.41
CA ARG A 351 -16.09 -20.45 12.31
C ARG A 351 -17.57 -20.58 11.94
N HIS A 352 -18.19 -19.54 11.37
CA HIS A 352 -19.65 -19.47 11.21
C HIS A 352 -20.06 -19.50 9.73
N PRO A 353 -20.66 -20.59 9.21
CA PRO A 353 -20.88 -20.79 7.77
C PRO A 353 -21.64 -19.66 7.05
N VAL A 354 -22.60 -19.02 7.73
CA VAL A 354 -23.33 -17.84 7.19
C VAL A 354 -22.41 -16.64 6.98
N MET A 355 -21.39 -16.47 7.81
CA MET A 355 -20.47 -15.33 7.76
C MET A 355 -19.26 -15.57 6.87
N ASN A 356 -18.92 -16.84 6.60
CA ASN A 356 -17.88 -17.24 5.64
C ASN A 356 -18.17 -16.82 4.18
N VAL A 357 -19.32 -16.18 3.92
CA VAL A 357 -19.66 -15.53 2.65
C VAL A 357 -19.03 -14.14 2.50
N LEU A 358 -18.61 -13.50 3.60
CA LEU A 358 -17.94 -12.19 3.55
C LEU A 358 -16.45 -12.36 3.26
N SER A 359 -15.95 -11.58 2.30
CA SER A 359 -14.51 -11.52 1.99
C SER A 359 -13.73 -10.77 3.08
N ASP A 360 -12.42 -11.03 3.23
CA ASP A 360 -11.53 -10.27 4.14
C ASP A 360 -11.76 -8.75 3.97
N TRP A 361 -11.76 -8.27 2.72
CA TRP A 361 -11.98 -6.86 2.36
C TRP A 361 -13.34 -6.31 2.83
N SER A 362 -14.39 -7.12 2.79
CA SER A 362 -15.70 -6.74 3.36
C SER A 362 -15.62 -6.53 4.87
N LEU A 363 -14.84 -7.34 5.58
CA LEU A 363 -14.65 -7.25 7.03
C LEU A 363 -13.74 -6.07 7.42
N GLU A 364 -12.74 -5.76 6.59
CA GLU A 364 -11.89 -4.57 6.71
C GLU A 364 -12.71 -3.28 6.59
N LEU A 365 -13.47 -3.11 5.49
CA LEU A 365 -14.34 -1.95 5.29
C LEU A 365 -15.44 -1.81 6.36
N LEU A 366 -16.02 -2.93 6.85
CA LEU A 366 -16.95 -2.89 7.98
C LEU A 366 -16.28 -2.44 9.28
N THR A 367 -15.01 -2.77 9.50
CA THR A 367 -14.27 -2.36 10.70
C THR A 367 -13.88 -0.89 10.65
N GLU A 368 -13.48 -0.36 9.50
CA GLU A 368 -13.22 1.08 9.31
C GLU A 368 -14.49 1.91 9.49
N ARG A 369 -15.61 1.46 8.92
CA ARG A 369 -16.89 2.14 9.10
C ARG A 369 -17.35 2.11 10.56
N ALA A 370 -17.10 0.99 11.27
CA ALA A 370 -17.34 0.89 12.70
C ALA A 370 -16.38 1.73 13.55
N TRP A 371 -15.17 2.06 13.05
CA TRP A 371 -14.20 2.93 13.70
C TRP A 371 -14.65 4.39 13.68
N TYR A 372 -14.96 4.92 12.49
CA TYR A 372 -15.31 6.34 12.33
C TYR A 372 -16.75 6.71 12.77
N CYS A 373 -17.63 5.75 13.04
CA CYS A 373 -18.97 6.01 13.55
C CYS A 373 -19.06 6.13 15.09
N GLN A 374 -17.94 6.15 15.83
CA GLN A 374 -17.95 6.14 17.30
C GLN A 374 -17.67 7.53 17.90
N MET A 375 -18.43 7.88 18.93
CA MET A 375 -18.38 9.19 19.62
C MET A 375 -17.74 9.11 21.02
N GLU A 376 -17.31 7.92 21.44
CA GLU A 376 -16.85 7.61 22.81
C GLU A 376 -15.45 6.97 22.79
N PRO A 377 -14.72 6.95 23.93
CA PRO A 377 -13.45 6.25 24.05
C PRO A 377 -13.57 4.78 23.61
N LEU A 378 -12.84 4.43 22.55
CA LEU A 378 -13.10 3.22 21.78
C LEU A 378 -12.51 1.97 22.45
N THR A 379 -13.36 1.18 23.11
CA THR A 379 -12.97 -0.10 23.72
C THR A 379 -13.11 -1.28 22.73
N PRO A 380 -12.40 -2.40 22.94
CA PRO A 380 -12.50 -3.58 22.08
C PRO A 380 -13.91 -4.14 21.88
N SER A 381 -14.68 -4.26 22.96
CA SER A 381 -16.06 -4.74 22.89
C SER A 381 -16.99 -3.71 22.24
N ARG A 382 -16.74 -2.40 22.41
CA ARG A 382 -17.51 -1.33 21.75
C ARG A 382 -17.30 -1.28 20.24
N LEU A 383 -16.06 -1.44 19.75
CA LEU A 383 -15.79 -1.48 18.30
C LEU A 383 -16.41 -2.72 17.65
N LEU A 384 -16.27 -3.89 18.29
CA LEU A 384 -16.90 -5.13 17.80
C LEU A 384 -18.44 -5.03 17.79
N LEU A 385 -19.03 -4.43 18.83
CA LEU A 385 -20.46 -4.10 18.87
C LEU A 385 -20.84 -3.18 17.69
N GLY A 386 -20.03 -2.17 17.39
CA GLY A 386 -20.22 -1.24 16.26
C GLY A 386 -20.31 -1.93 14.90
N VAL A 387 -19.49 -2.95 14.66
CA VAL A 387 -19.57 -3.76 13.43
C VAL A 387 -20.91 -4.51 13.37
N PHE A 388 -21.36 -5.10 14.49
CA PHE A 388 -22.65 -5.78 14.54
C PHE A 388 -23.83 -4.81 14.40
N GLU A 389 -23.78 -3.62 15.00
CA GLU A 389 -24.79 -2.55 14.85
C GLU A 389 -24.97 -2.17 13.38
N ILE A 390 -23.87 -1.94 12.66
CA ILE A 390 -23.88 -1.57 11.24
C ILE A 390 -24.51 -2.69 10.39
N VAL A 391 -24.11 -3.95 10.56
CA VAL A 391 -24.66 -5.07 9.75
C VAL A 391 -26.11 -5.40 10.14
N ALA A 392 -26.44 -5.30 11.44
CA ALA A 392 -27.78 -5.54 11.98
C ALA A 392 -28.80 -4.47 11.56
N SER A 393 -28.36 -3.24 11.30
CA SER A 393 -29.19 -2.13 10.77
C SER A 393 -29.71 -2.38 9.35
N GLY A 394 -29.22 -3.41 8.67
CA GLY A 394 -29.62 -3.78 7.31
C GLY A 394 -28.70 -3.25 6.22
N LEU A 395 -27.46 -2.82 6.52
CA LEU A 395 -26.48 -2.34 5.52
C LEU A 395 -26.35 -3.29 4.33
N VAL A 396 -26.37 -4.60 4.58
CA VAL A 396 -26.17 -5.64 3.56
C VAL A 396 -27.46 -6.04 2.83
N LEU A 397 -28.65 -5.63 3.28
CA LEU A 397 -29.93 -6.07 2.72
C LEU A 397 -30.18 -5.53 1.31
N PRO A 398 -31.07 -6.17 0.50
CA PRO A 398 -31.53 -5.59 -0.76
C PRO A 398 -32.16 -4.21 -0.55
N GLY A 399 -31.66 -3.20 -1.25
CA GLY A 399 -32.06 -1.79 -1.08
C GLY A 399 -31.43 -1.08 0.13
N GLY A 400 -30.58 -1.75 0.91
CA GLY A 400 -29.73 -1.13 1.92
C GLY A 400 -28.55 -0.36 1.29
N PRO A 401 -27.82 0.44 2.09
CA PRO A 401 -26.68 1.25 1.61
C PRO A 401 -25.55 0.50 0.89
N GLY A 402 -25.38 -0.80 1.11
CA GLY A 402 -24.26 -1.57 0.57
C GLY A 402 -22.91 -1.16 1.16
N LEU A 403 -21.83 -1.60 0.52
CA LEU A 403 -20.46 -1.36 0.96
C LEU A 403 -19.58 -0.98 -0.24
N ILE A 404 -19.52 0.31 -0.57
CA ILE A 404 -18.81 0.81 -1.75
C ILE A 404 -17.28 0.63 -1.58
N ASP A 405 -16.60 0.12 -2.61
CA ASP A 405 -15.15 -0.07 -2.62
C ASP A 405 -14.41 1.29 -2.80
N PRO A 406 -13.70 1.81 -1.78
CA PRO A 406 -12.95 3.07 -1.90
C PRO A 406 -11.72 2.97 -2.81
N CYS A 407 -11.37 1.77 -3.28
CA CYS A 407 -10.21 1.54 -4.15
C CYS A 407 -10.56 1.50 -5.64
N GLU A 408 -11.84 1.62 -6.01
CA GLU A 408 -12.27 1.69 -7.41
C GLU A 408 -12.86 3.08 -7.76
N PRO A 409 -12.70 3.56 -9.00
CA PRO A 409 -13.16 4.91 -9.39
C PRO A 409 -14.67 5.00 -9.61
N GLU A 410 -15.31 3.86 -9.92
CA GLU A 410 -16.75 3.72 -10.06
C GLU A 410 -17.34 3.16 -8.75
N PRO A 411 -18.58 3.51 -8.37
CA PRO A 411 -19.19 3.06 -7.12
C PRO A 411 -19.59 1.58 -7.15
N VAL A 412 -18.64 0.69 -6.86
CA VAL A 412 -18.83 -0.77 -6.82
C VAL A 412 -19.24 -1.20 -5.40
N ASP A 413 -20.45 -1.79 -5.23
CA ASP A 413 -20.81 -2.52 -4.00
C ASP A 413 -19.96 -3.78 -3.89
N VAL A 414 -19.04 -3.82 -2.92
CA VAL A 414 -18.21 -4.99 -2.59
C VAL A 414 -19.08 -6.20 -2.29
N LEU A 415 -20.28 -6.00 -1.74
CA LEU A 415 -21.21 -7.08 -1.39
C LEU A 415 -22.07 -7.55 -2.58
N GLY A 416 -21.89 -6.98 -3.78
CA GLY A 416 -22.72 -7.23 -4.97
C GLY A 416 -22.85 -8.70 -5.38
N TYR A 417 -21.92 -9.55 -4.98
CA TYR A 417 -21.94 -11.00 -5.22
C TYR A 417 -22.87 -11.80 -4.28
N LEU A 418 -23.36 -11.20 -3.18
CA LEU A 418 -24.23 -11.88 -2.21
C LEU A 418 -25.68 -11.94 -2.70
N SER A 419 -26.25 -13.15 -2.72
CA SER A 419 -27.68 -13.38 -2.96
C SER A 419 -28.57 -12.77 -1.88
N PRO A 420 -29.87 -12.50 -2.15
CA PRO A 420 -30.80 -11.97 -1.16
C PRO A 420 -30.88 -12.81 0.13
N GLN A 421 -30.85 -14.14 0.01
CA GLN A 421 -30.86 -15.06 1.15
C GLN A 421 -29.60 -14.91 2.02
N GLN A 422 -28.41 -14.86 1.40
CA GLN A 422 -27.15 -14.64 2.14
C GLN A 422 -27.14 -13.27 2.84
N ARG A 423 -27.70 -12.24 2.19
CA ARG A 423 -27.84 -10.90 2.78
C ARG A 423 -28.77 -10.91 4.00
N GLU A 424 -29.93 -11.56 3.92
CA GLU A 424 -30.84 -11.74 5.05
C GLU A 424 -30.18 -12.52 6.20
N ASP A 425 -29.53 -13.65 5.89
CA ASP A 425 -28.88 -14.49 6.89
C ASP A 425 -27.71 -13.78 7.61
N VAL A 426 -26.91 -12.99 6.88
CA VAL A 426 -25.84 -12.16 7.46
C VAL A 426 -26.40 -11.07 8.38
N THR A 427 -27.48 -10.37 8.00
CA THR A 427 -28.16 -9.42 8.90
C THR A 427 -28.76 -10.12 10.11
N ARG A 428 -29.40 -11.28 9.92
CA ARG A 428 -30.05 -12.08 10.99
C ARG A 428 -29.05 -12.57 12.04
N ILE A 429 -27.87 -13.05 11.62
CA ILE A 429 -26.84 -13.46 12.59
C ILE A 429 -26.16 -12.25 13.25
N ALA A 430 -25.94 -11.14 12.53
CA ALA A 430 -25.46 -9.91 13.15
C ALA A 430 -26.42 -9.39 14.24
N GLN A 431 -27.74 -9.43 14.00
CA GLN A 431 -28.78 -9.11 14.99
C GLN A 431 -28.79 -10.08 16.19
N LEU A 432 -28.32 -11.33 16.04
CA LEU A 432 -28.13 -12.26 17.16
C LEU A 432 -26.85 -11.93 17.95
N CYS A 433 -25.72 -11.73 17.26
CA CYS A 433 -24.44 -11.37 17.86
C CYS A 433 -24.51 -10.05 18.61
N LEU A 434 -25.17 -9.03 18.04
CA LEU A 434 -25.47 -7.74 18.68
C LEU A 434 -26.11 -7.93 20.06
N ARG A 435 -27.22 -8.69 20.11
CA ARG A 435 -27.92 -9.00 21.37
C ARG A 435 -27.03 -9.79 22.33
N LYS A 436 -26.25 -10.76 21.84
CA LYS A 436 -25.33 -11.53 22.69
C LYS A 436 -24.25 -10.65 23.33
N VAL A 437 -23.67 -9.68 22.62
CA VAL A 437 -22.72 -8.73 23.22
C VAL A 437 -23.42 -7.88 24.30
N ILE A 438 -24.58 -7.31 24.00
CA ILE A 438 -25.36 -6.47 24.93
C ILE A 438 -25.73 -7.25 26.22
N PHE A 439 -26.16 -8.52 26.10
CA PHE A 439 -26.48 -9.38 27.23
C PHE A 439 -25.27 -10.13 27.82
N ARG A 440 -24.04 -9.62 27.62
CA ARG A 440 -22.75 -10.16 28.15
C ARG A 440 -22.40 -11.61 27.74
N GLN A 441 -23.09 -12.16 26.74
CA GLN A 441 -22.81 -13.45 26.09
C GLN A 441 -21.78 -13.30 24.94
N ILE A 442 -20.82 -12.38 25.06
CA ILE A 442 -19.80 -12.13 24.02
C ILE A 442 -18.88 -13.34 23.81
N HIS A 443 -18.67 -14.18 24.84
CA HIS A 443 -17.89 -15.41 24.74
C HIS A 443 -18.39 -16.36 23.64
N ASP A 444 -19.72 -16.50 23.46
CA ASP A 444 -20.31 -17.32 22.39
C ASP A 444 -19.90 -16.83 21.00
N VAL A 445 -19.94 -15.52 20.80
CA VAL A 445 -19.61 -14.87 19.52
C VAL A 445 -18.12 -15.09 19.21
N LEU A 446 -17.26 -14.94 20.21
CA LEU A 446 -15.82 -15.18 20.13
C LEU A 446 -15.46 -16.69 20.05
N GLY A 447 -16.37 -17.60 20.41
CA GLY A 447 -16.06 -19.02 20.55
C GLY A 447 -15.07 -19.29 21.70
N LEU A 448 -15.29 -18.64 22.84
CA LEU A 448 -14.58 -18.87 24.10
C LEU A 448 -15.50 -19.61 25.09
N PRO A 449 -14.94 -20.25 26.14
CA PRO A 449 -15.75 -20.78 27.24
C PRO A 449 -16.61 -19.70 27.91
N GLU A 450 -17.74 -20.09 28.49
CA GLU A 450 -18.58 -19.18 29.27
C GLU A 450 -17.79 -18.51 30.40
N LEU A 451 -18.12 -17.25 30.70
CA LEU A 451 -17.60 -16.59 31.90
C LEU A 451 -18.15 -17.30 33.15
N PRO A 452 -17.32 -17.59 34.16
CA PRO A 452 -17.82 -18.11 35.42
C PRO A 452 -18.77 -17.09 36.04
N ILE A 453 -20.01 -17.51 36.34
CA ILE A 453 -21.04 -16.66 36.93
C ILE A 453 -20.51 -16.13 38.28
N ASN A 454 -20.15 -14.85 38.31
CA ASN A 454 -19.57 -14.21 39.48
C ASN A 454 -20.70 -13.79 40.44
N PRO A 455 -20.92 -14.47 41.59
CA PRO A 455 -22.16 -14.38 42.36
C PRO A 455 -22.24 -13.13 43.25
N ARG A 456 -21.62 -12.01 42.82
CA ARG A 456 -21.38 -10.80 43.63
C ARG A 456 -22.10 -9.54 43.12
N ILE A 457 -23.12 -9.71 42.28
CA ILE A 457 -23.97 -8.61 41.75
C ILE A 457 -25.40 -8.69 42.34
N HIS A 458 -25.57 -9.44 43.43
CA HIS A 458 -26.78 -9.50 44.26
C HIS A 458 -26.42 -9.28 45.74
N ALA A 459 -26.05 -8.04 46.05
CA ALA A 459 -25.84 -7.50 47.40
C ALA A 459 -26.18 -6.00 47.39
#